data_AF-A0A212CYG7-F1
#
_entry.id   AF-A0A212CYG7-F1
#
_cell.length_a   1.000
_cell.length_b   1.000
_cell.length_c   1.000
_cell.angle_alpha   90.00
_cell.angle_beta   90.00
_cell.angle_gamma   90.00
#
_symmetry.space_group_name_H-M   'P 1'
#
loop_
_entity.id
_entity.type
_entity.pdbx_description
1 polymer ?
#
loop_
_entity_poly.entity_id
_entity_poly.type
_entity_poly.pdbx_seq_one_letter_code
_entity_poly.pdbx_strand_id
1 'polypeptide(L)'
;MISWADGSGQQLSLNHRSNWFGLDANMSGIALSRLAQERKAWRKDHPFGFVAVPTKNPDGTMNLMNWECAIPGKKGTPWEGGLFKLRMLFKDDYPSSPPKCK
;
A
#
# COMPACT_ATOMS: atom_id res chain seq x y z
N MET A 1 21.47 11.95 10.44
CA MET A 1 22.06 10.95 11.34
C MET A 1 21.17 10.89 12.58
N ILE A 2 20.16 10.02 12.61
CA ILE A 2 19.34 9.81 13.82
C ILE A 2 19.45 8.32 14.12
N SER A 3 20.22 8.03 15.17
CA SER A 3 20.46 6.68 15.68
C SER A 3 19.36 6.33 16.66
N TRP A 4 18.72 5.18 16.50
CA TRP A 4 17.98 4.52 17.56
C TRP A 4 18.63 3.16 17.75
N ALA A 5 19.21 2.95 18.93
CA ALA A 5 19.76 1.68 19.38
C ALA A 5 18.65 0.89 20.09
N ASP A 6 18.52 -0.40 19.82
CA ASP A 6 17.86 -1.29 20.78
C ASP A 6 18.86 -1.71 21.86
N GLY A 7 18.33 -2.10 23.02
CA GLY A 7 19.09 -2.38 24.24
C GLY A 7 19.90 -3.68 24.24
N SER A 8 20.37 -4.16 23.09
CA SER A 8 21.12 -5.42 22.98
C SER A 8 22.62 -5.27 22.71
N GLY A 9 23.11 -4.06 22.43
CA GLY A 9 24.55 -3.77 22.41
C GLY A 9 25.39 -4.54 21.36
N GLN A 10 24.77 -5.22 20.39
CA GLN A 10 25.48 -5.84 19.28
C GLN A 10 25.35 -5.04 17.99
N GLN A 11 26.50 -4.72 17.39
CA GLN A 11 26.60 -4.10 16.07
C GLN A 11 26.31 -5.16 15.00
N LEU A 12 25.04 -5.30 14.62
CA LEU A 12 24.62 -6.18 13.53
C LEU A 12 24.99 -5.55 12.18
N SER A 13 25.70 -6.31 11.34
CA SER A 13 26.11 -5.88 10.01
C SER A 13 24.91 -5.55 9.12
N LEU A 14 25.09 -4.56 8.25
CA LEU A 14 24.06 -3.92 7.41
C LEU A 14 23.32 -4.84 6.42
N ASN A 15 23.60 -6.15 6.40
CA ASN A 15 22.99 -7.10 5.47
C ASN A 15 21.73 -7.79 6.02
N HIS A 16 21.32 -7.53 7.26
CA HIS A 16 20.21 -8.24 7.91
C HIS A 16 18.98 -7.37 8.26
N ARG A 17 18.83 -6.19 7.63
CA ARG A 17 17.65 -5.32 7.81
C ARG A 17 16.59 -5.44 6.72
N SER A 18 16.81 -6.27 5.71
CA SER A 18 15.96 -6.36 4.52
C SER A 18 14.59 -7.00 4.77
N ASN A 19 14.41 -7.71 5.90
CA ASN A 19 13.27 -8.62 6.08
C ASN A 19 12.15 -8.14 7.02
N TRP A 20 12.18 -6.88 7.50
CA TRP A 20 11.16 -6.37 8.43
C TRP A 20 10.00 -5.62 7.76
N PHE A 21 10.07 -5.37 6.45
CA PHE A 21 9.01 -4.67 5.69
C PHE A 21 8.65 -5.31 4.35
N GLY A 22 9.01 -6.59 4.11
CA GLY A 22 8.55 -7.39 2.95
C GLY A 22 8.46 -6.62 1.63
N LEU A 23 9.48 -5.82 1.33
CA LEU A 23 9.60 -5.04 0.10
C LEU A 23 11.02 -5.22 -0.40
N ASP A 24 11.25 -6.37 -1.00
CA ASP A 24 12.40 -6.71 -1.80
C ASP A 24 12.49 -5.67 -2.93
N ALA A 25 13.56 -4.87 -2.93
CA ALA A 25 13.81 -3.78 -3.85
C ALA A 25 14.24 -4.27 -5.26
N ASN A 26 13.61 -5.35 -5.74
CA ASN A 26 13.79 -5.89 -7.09
C ASN A 26 12.48 -5.89 -7.90
N MET A 27 11.58 -4.94 -7.60
CA MET A 27 10.28 -4.83 -8.26
C MET A 27 10.45 -4.27 -9.68
N SER A 28 10.20 -5.15 -10.65
CA SER A 28 10.36 -5.01 -12.09
C SER A 28 9.40 -4.01 -12.77
N GLY A 29 9.33 -2.76 -12.31
CA GLY A 29 8.62 -1.68 -13.02
C GLY A 29 8.46 -0.39 -12.23
N ILE A 30 8.48 0.76 -12.93
CA ILE A 30 8.23 2.10 -12.34
C ILE A 30 6.88 2.13 -11.61
N ALA A 31 5.86 1.47 -12.18
CA ALA A 31 4.53 1.31 -11.59
C ALA A 31 4.58 0.65 -10.20
N LEU A 32 5.24 -0.50 -10.09
CA LEU A 32 5.30 -1.26 -8.83
C LEU A 32 6.05 -0.50 -7.74
N SER A 33 7.15 0.17 -8.09
CA SER A 33 7.90 1.04 -7.17
C SER A 33 7.02 2.17 -6.62
N ARG A 34 6.27 2.84 -7.50
CA ARG A 34 5.34 3.90 -7.12
C ARG A 34 4.21 3.38 -6.23
N LEU A 35 3.63 2.22 -6.55
CA LEU A 35 2.55 1.61 -5.77
C LEU A 35 3.01 1.17 -4.38
N ALA A 36 4.25 0.69 -4.25
CA ALA A 36 4.84 0.40 -2.95
C ALA A 36 4.97 1.68 -2.09
N GLN A 37 5.37 2.81 -2.68
CA GLN A 37 5.41 4.10 -1.99
C GLN A 37 4.03 4.57 -1.56
N GLU A 38 3.01 4.42 -2.41
CA GLU A 38 1.63 4.80 -2.09
C GLU A 38 1.05 3.96 -0.96
N ARG A 39 1.29 2.65 -0.98
CA ARG A 39 0.90 1.77 0.14
C ARG A 39 1.58 2.19 1.44
N LYS A 40 2.86 2.58 1.39
CA LYS A 40 3.58 3.07 2.56
C LYS A 40 3.00 4.39 3.07
N ALA A 41 2.67 5.32 2.17
CA ALA A 41 2.05 6.60 2.51
C ALA A 41 0.66 6.39 3.13
N TRP A 42 -0.18 5.56 2.51
CA TRP A 42 -1.52 5.23 2.99
C TRP A 42 -1.51 4.58 4.39
N ARG A 43 -0.56 3.67 4.63
CA ARG A 43 -0.40 3.06 5.96
C ARG A 43 0.08 4.05 7.02
N LYS A 44 0.80 5.10 6.62
CA LYS A 44 1.24 6.16 7.53
C LYS A 44 0.08 7.08 7.90
N ASP A 45 -0.72 7.45 6.91
CA ASP A 45 -1.84 8.36 7.11
C ASP A 45 -2.90 8.13 6.01
N HIS A 46 -4.13 7.88 6.43
CA HIS A 46 -5.30 7.81 5.56
C HIS A 46 -6.55 8.27 6.32
N PRO A 47 -7.55 8.83 5.62
CA PRO A 47 -8.78 9.29 6.27
C PRO A 47 -9.52 8.17 6.98
N PHE A 48 -10.04 8.46 8.18
CA PHE A 48 -10.76 7.47 8.98
C PHE A 48 -11.95 6.86 8.21
N GLY A 49 -12.07 5.54 8.27
CA GLY A 49 -13.13 4.77 7.62
C GLY A 49 -12.88 4.48 6.13
N PHE A 50 -11.88 5.09 5.49
CA PHE A 50 -11.46 4.71 4.14
C PHE A 50 -10.57 3.48 4.18
N VAL A 51 -10.79 2.57 3.24
CA VAL A 51 -9.97 1.36 3.08
C VAL A 51 -9.37 1.36 1.69
N ALA A 52 -8.09 1.01 1.58
CA ALA A 52 -7.41 0.74 0.31
C ALA A 52 -6.31 -0.30 0.56
N VAL A 53 -6.50 -1.50 0.03
CA VAL A 53 -5.56 -2.61 0.24
C VAL A 53 -5.30 -3.36 -1.07
N PRO A 54 -4.03 -3.73 -1.38
CA PRO A 54 -3.77 -4.61 -2.52
C PRO A 54 -4.41 -5.98 -2.32
N THR A 55 -4.92 -6.54 -3.41
CA THR A 55 -5.51 -7.87 -3.44
C THR A 55 -4.46 -8.95 -3.20
N LYS A 56 -4.91 -10.08 -2.66
CA LYS A 56 -4.09 -11.29 -2.56
C LYS A 56 -4.40 -12.20 -3.73
N ASN A 57 -3.37 -12.65 -4.42
CA ASN A 57 -3.49 -13.69 -5.42
C ASN A 57 -3.79 -15.05 -4.73
N PRO A 58 -4.36 -16.03 -5.45
CA PRO A 58 -4.63 -17.36 -4.91
C PRO A 58 -3.38 -18.11 -4.41
N ASP A 59 -2.21 -17.75 -4.95
CA ASP A 59 -0.89 -18.28 -4.55
C ASP A 59 -0.37 -17.68 -3.21
N GLY A 60 -1.13 -16.76 -2.59
CA GLY A 60 -0.75 -16.08 -1.36
C GLY A 60 0.13 -14.84 -1.57
N THR A 61 0.55 -14.55 -2.80
CA THR A 61 1.31 -13.34 -3.13
C THR A 61 0.40 -12.11 -3.14
N MET A 62 0.98 -10.92 -2.93
CA MET A 62 0.23 -9.66 -3.01
C MET A 62 0.30 -9.09 -4.42
N ASN A 63 -0.87 -8.81 -5.00
CA ASN A 63 -0.96 -8.14 -6.29
C ASN A 63 -1.08 -6.62 -6.10
N LEU A 64 0.05 -5.92 -6.23
CA LEU A 64 0.07 -4.46 -6.12
C LEU A 64 -0.67 -3.74 -7.26
N MET A 65 -0.97 -4.42 -8.37
CA MET A 65 -1.65 -3.80 -9.51
C MET A 65 -3.17 -3.78 -9.37
N ASN A 66 -3.72 -4.43 -8.33
CA ASN A 66 -5.16 -4.50 -8.12
C ASN A 66 -5.50 -4.30 -6.64
N TRP A 67 -6.26 -3.27 -6.33
CA TRP A 67 -6.59 -2.88 -4.96
C TRP A 67 -8.09 -2.96 -4.72
N GLU A 68 -8.44 -3.45 -3.54
CA GLU A 68 -9.78 -3.37 -2.98
C GLU A 68 -9.87 -2.14 -2.09
N CYS A 69 -10.78 -1.24 -2.44
CA CYS A 69 -11.00 0.00 -1.72
C CYS A 69 -12.43 0.05 -1.19
N ALA A 70 -12.64 0.78 -0.11
CA ALA A 70 -13.95 1.08 0.43
C ALA A 70 -14.02 2.55 0.83
N ILE A 71 -15.05 3.24 0.35
CA ILE A 71 -15.31 4.66 0.60
C ILE A 71 -16.51 4.76 1.53
N PRO A 72 -16.38 5.35 2.73
CA PRO A 72 -17.50 5.61 3.61
C PRO A 72 -18.35 6.77 3.06
N GLY A 73 -19.66 6.66 3.20
CA GLY A 73 -20.58 7.73 2.86
C GLY A 73 -20.41 8.95 3.76
N LYS A 74 -20.45 10.14 3.15
CA LYS A 74 -20.29 11.41 3.87
C LYS A 74 -21.51 11.70 4.74
N LYS A 75 -21.28 12.16 5.97
CA LYS A 75 -22.33 12.64 6.89
C LYS A 75 -23.13 13.79 6.28
N GLY A 76 -24.43 13.81 6.52
CA GLY A 76 -25.37 14.80 5.99
C GLY A 76 -25.72 14.60 4.51
N THR A 77 -25.44 13.42 3.95
CA THR A 77 -25.83 13.06 2.58
C THR A 77 -26.67 11.78 2.59
N PRO A 78 -27.46 11.49 1.53
CA PRO A 78 -28.21 10.23 1.44
C PRO A 78 -27.32 8.96 1.46
N TRP A 79 -26.02 9.14 1.29
CA TRP A 79 -25.02 8.07 1.32
C TRP A 79 -24.50 7.79 2.72
N GLU A 80 -24.83 8.62 3.72
CA GLU A 80 -24.42 8.45 5.11
C GLU A 80 -24.75 7.03 5.62
N GLY A 81 -23.79 6.42 6.33
CA GLY A 81 -23.90 5.04 6.79
C GLY A 81 -23.57 3.98 5.73
N GLY A 82 -23.45 4.36 4.45
CA GLY A 82 -23.01 3.47 3.38
C GLY A 82 -21.50 3.23 3.39
N LEU A 83 -21.08 2.05 2.90
CA LEU A 83 -19.69 1.71 2.62
C LEU A 83 -19.58 1.19 1.18
N PHE A 84 -19.06 2.03 0.29
CA PHE A 84 -19.01 1.77 -1.15
C PHE A 84 -17.69 1.09 -1.50
N LYS A 85 -17.77 -0.21 -1.80
CA LYS A 85 -16.60 -0.99 -2.22
C LYS A 85 -16.35 -0.78 -3.71
N LEU A 86 -15.08 -0.62 -4.07
CA LEU A 86 -14.64 -0.49 -5.45
C LEU A 86 -13.30 -1.18 -5.65
N ARG A 87 -13.04 -1.55 -6.90
CA ARG A 87 -11.77 -2.13 -7.33
C ARG A 87 -10.97 -1.10 -8.11
N MET A 88 -9.74 -0.85 -7.67
CA MET A 88 -8.81 0.05 -8.34
C MET A 88 -7.76 -0.78 -9.09
N LEU A 89 -7.75 -0.65 -10.41
CA LEU A 89 -6.91 -1.41 -11.34
C LEU A 89 -5.82 -0.52 -11.93
N PHE A 90 -4.57 -0.88 -11.65
CA PHE A 90 -3.38 -0.23 -12.19
C PHE A 90 -2.87 -0.99 -13.42
N LYS A 91 -2.16 -0.25 -14.26
CA LYS A 91 -1.47 -0.76 -15.44
C LYS A 91 0.04 -0.55 -15.29
N ASP A 92 0.83 -1.19 -16.15
CA ASP A 92 2.30 -1.07 -16.14
C ASP A 92 2.80 0.33 -16.50
N ASP A 93 1.98 1.13 -17.19
CA ASP A 93 2.26 2.53 -17.53
C ASP A 93 1.88 3.51 -16.39
N TYR A 94 1.50 3.02 -15.20
CA TYR A 94 1.35 3.86 -14.02
C TYR A 94 2.73 4.44 -13.61
N PRO A 95 2.83 5.73 -13.22
CA PRO A 95 1.78 6.71 -12.99
C PRO A 95 1.43 7.60 -14.19
N SER A 96 1.93 7.31 -15.39
CA SER A 96 1.61 8.08 -16.59
C SER A 96 0.15 7.90 -17.02
N SER A 97 -0.43 6.72 -16.80
CA SER A 97 -1.87 6.49 -16.95
C SER A 97 -2.60 6.45 -15.59
N PRO A 98 -3.85 6.93 -15.52
CA PRO A 98 -4.64 6.85 -14.31
C PRO A 98 -5.14 5.42 -14.05
N PRO A 99 -5.34 5.02 -12.77
CA PRO A 99 -5.98 3.75 -12.45
C PRO A 99 -7.45 3.75 -12.86
N LYS A 100 -7.97 2.57 -13.22
CA LYS A 100 -9.40 2.38 -13.48
C LYS A 100 -10.11 1.93 -12.20
N CYS A 101 -11.09 2.70 -11.76
CA CYS A 101 -11.94 2.37 -10.62
C CYS A 101 -13.27 1.78 -11.09
N LYS A 102 -13.71 0.67 -10.49
CA LYS A 102 -14.96 -0.01 -10.80
C LYS A 102 -15.74 -0.35 -9.54
#